data_AF-A0A7C4DDI3-F1
#
_entry.id   AF-A0A7C4DDI3-F1
#
_cell.length_a   1.000
_cell.length_b   1.000
_cell.length_c   1.000
_cell.angle_alpha   90.00
_cell.angle_beta   90.00
_cell.angle_gamma   90.00
#
_symmetry.space_group_name_H-M   'P 1'
#
loop_
_entity.id
_entity.type
_entity.pdbx_description
1 polymer ?
#
loop_
_entity_poly.entity_id
_entity_poly.type
_entity_poly.pdbx_seq_one_letter_code
_entity_poly.pdbx_strand_id
1 'polypeptide(L)'
;MVYRSIAEVRVEALGLKDTLKRIFIFDYQFDESKSLSEVRCRLEKSKFEIRNPVEFSEPLGYMRNYLAGLYGESLPESIDRDNALAVRSSTVHPTMIYFLFLQRNDRGGLLILFETEYSWYSYEKILHSMRAFNKNAGIKSKYVGLFIPSQRELLMEVSFLEGEQTT
;
A
#
# COMPACT_ATOMS: atom_id res chain seq x y z
N MET A 1 5.16 35.35 -10.61
CA MET A 1 4.22 34.46 -9.90
C MET A 1 4.08 33.23 -10.78
N VAL A 2 4.84 32.18 -10.48
CA VAL A 2 4.90 30.98 -11.33
C VAL A 2 3.76 30.07 -10.91
N TYR A 3 2.75 29.94 -11.78
CA TYR A 3 1.73 28.90 -11.65
C TYR A 3 2.42 27.55 -11.83
N ARG A 4 2.74 26.87 -10.72
CA ARG A 4 3.05 25.45 -10.76
C ARG A 4 1.78 24.72 -11.16
N SER A 5 1.86 23.90 -12.20
CA SER A 5 0.74 23.06 -12.60
C SER A 5 0.36 22.12 -11.46
N ILE A 6 -0.94 21.87 -11.24
CA ILE A 6 -1.47 21.01 -10.16
C ILE A 6 -0.88 19.58 -10.21
N ALA A 7 -0.34 19.16 -11.35
CA ALA A 7 0.40 17.91 -11.50
C ALA A 7 1.73 17.87 -10.69
N GLU A 8 2.38 19.01 -10.47
CA GLU A 8 3.60 19.12 -9.64
C GLU A 8 3.31 19.19 -8.14
N VAL A 9 2.06 19.47 -7.76
CA VAL A 9 1.61 19.44 -6.35
C VAL A 9 1.25 18.02 -5.91
N ARG A 10 1.00 17.12 -6.88
CA ARG A 10 0.90 15.68 -6.62
C ARG A 10 2.30 15.13 -6.36
N VAL A 11 2.44 14.28 -5.33
CA VAL A 11 3.60 13.43 -4.94
C VAL A 11 4.45 13.93 -3.76
N GLU A 12 4.50 15.22 -3.42
CA GLU A 12 5.22 15.64 -2.19
C GLU A 12 4.47 15.25 -0.90
N ALA A 13 3.15 15.10 -0.96
CA ALA A 13 2.27 14.71 0.13
C ALA A 13 2.02 13.18 0.17
N LEU A 14 3.05 12.35 0.12
CA LEU A 14 2.89 10.89 0.33
C LEU A 14 3.91 10.29 1.30
N GLY A 15 4.90 11.05 1.77
CA GLY A 15 6.04 10.52 2.54
C GLY A 15 6.93 9.52 1.77
N LEU A 16 6.41 8.94 0.69
CA LEU A 16 7.06 8.20 -0.36
C LEU A 16 7.35 9.18 -1.50
N LYS A 17 8.61 9.29 -1.91
CA LYS A 17 9.01 10.16 -3.04
C LYS A 17 8.45 9.72 -4.40
N ASP A 18 7.79 8.56 -4.46
CA ASP A 18 7.40 7.89 -5.69
C ASP A 18 5.88 8.01 -5.91
N THR A 19 5.45 8.28 -7.16
CA THR A 19 4.03 8.29 -7.51
C THR A 19 3.45 6.88 -7.45
N LEU A 20 2.26 6.73 -6.85
CA LEU A 20 1.56 5.44 -6.77
C LEU A 20 0.67 5.20 -7.99
N LYS A 21 0.83 4.02 -8.61
CA LYS A 21 0.10 3.58 -9.80
C LYS A 21 -1.15 2.78 -9.44
N ARG A 22 -1.01 1.77 -8.59
CA ARG A 22 -2.09 0.85 -8.16
C ARG A 22 -1.79 0.35 -6.76
N ILE A 23 -2.83 0.02 -6.00
CA ILE A 23 -2.70 -0.52 -4.66
C ILE A 23 -3.51 -1.81 -4.55
N PHE A 24 -2.83 -2.93 -4.29
CA PHE A 24 -3.45 -4.24 -4.20
C PHE A 24 -3.62 -4.63 -2.74
N ILE A 25 -4.76 -5.23 -2.42
CA ILE A 25 -5.15 -5.53 -1.05
C ILE A 25 -5.37 -7.03 -0.93
N PHE A 26 -4.77 -7.61 0.09
CA PHE A 26 -4.85 -9.02 0.39
C PHE A 26 -5.14 -9.23 1.88
N ASP A 27 -5.97 -10.21 2.18
CA ASP A 27 -5.98 -10.81 3.51
C ASP A 27 -4.81 -11.78 3.57
N TYR A 28 -4.04 -11.74 4.65
CA TYR A 28 -3.00 -12.72 4.90
C TYR A 28 -3.21 -13.46 6.22
N GLN A 29 -2.74 -14.69 6.23
CA GLN A 29 -2.62 -15.51 7.43
C GLN A 29 -1.19 -16.01 7.55
N PHE A 30 -0.73 -16.06 8.79
CA PHE A 30 0.48 -16.76 9.17
C PHE A 30 0.39 -18.24 8.76
N ASP A 31 1.43 -18.76 8.11
CA ASP A 31 1.51 -20.16 7.67
C ASP A 31 2.72 -20.83 8.29
N GLU A 32 3.88 -20.76 7.63
CA GLU A 32 5.16 -21.18 8.22
C GLU A 32 5.63 -20.21 9.29
N SER A 33 5.49 -18.90 9.06
CA SER A 33 5.73 -17.87 10.07
C SER A 33 4.58 -17.80 11.06
N LYS A 34 4.87 -17.44 12.31
CA LYS A 34 3.90 -17.29 13.41
C LYS A 34 3.77 -15.87 13.95
N SER A 35 4.57 -14.93 13.46
CA SER A 35 4.56 -13.53 13.88
C SER A 35 5.15 -12.61 12.81
N LEU A 36 4.89 -11.30 12.89
CA LEU A 36 5.56 -10.32 12.03
C LEU A 36 7.09 -10.30 12.21
N SER A 37 7.58 -10.62 13.40
CA SER A 37 9.02 -10.74 13.67
C SER A 37 9.65 -11.87 12.87
N GLU A 38 8.97 -13.01 12.75
CA GLU A 38 9.42 -14.11 11.90
C GLU A 38 9.32 -13.77 10.41
N VAL A 39 8.24 -13.11 9.98
CA VAL A 39 8.08 -12.62 8.60
C VAL A 39 9.25 -11.68 8.25
N ARG A 40 9.58 -10.72 9.12
CA ARG A 40 10.73 -9.82 8.98
C ARG A 40 12.02 -10.61 8.75
N CYS A 41 12.34 -11.53 9.66
CA CYS A 41 13.56 -12.34 9.59
C CYS A 41 13.68 -13.14 8.27
N ARG A 42 12.57 -13.72 7.79
CA ARG A 42 12.57 -14.46 6.53
C ARG A 42 12.73 -13.57 5.31
N LEU A 43 12.09 -12.40 5.31
CA LEU A 43 12.17 -11.43 4.22
C LEU A 43 13.55 -10.80 4.12
N GLU A 44 14.19 -10.45 5.24
CA GLU A 44 15.59 -9.98 5.28
C GLU A 44 16.55 -10.99 4.64
N LYS A 45 16.39 -12.28 4.95
CA LYS A 45 17.15 -13.37 4.31
C LYS A 45 16.84 -13.54 2.81
N SER A 46 15.68 -13.06 2.38
CA SER A 46 15.18 -13.20 1.00
C SER A 46 15.41 -11.94 0.16
N LYS A 47 16.37 -11.08 0.54
CA LYS A 47 16.72 -9.84 -0.17
C LYS A 47 15.62 -8.78 -0.15
N PHE A 48 14.96 -8.61 0.99
CA PHE A 48 14.08 -7.47 1.25
C PHE A 48 14.71 -6.53 2.27
N GLU A 49 14.46 -5.24 2.09
CA GLU A 49 14.81 -4.20 3.05
C GLU A 49 13.60 -3.77 3.86
N ILE A 50 13.80 -3.59 5.16
CA ILE A 50 12.78 -3.10 6.08
C ILE A 50 12.64 -1.59 5.92
N ARG A 51 11.40 -1.13 5.89
CA ARG A 51 11.01 0.29 5.82
C ARG A 51 10.25 0.66 7.09
N ASN A 52 10.22 1.95 7.40
CA ASN A 52 9.41 2.44 8.50
C ASN A 52 7.93 2.39 8.09
N PRO A 53 7.08 1.61 8.77
CA PRO A 53 5.66 1.49 8.39
C PRO A 53 4.91 2.82 8.45
N VAL A 54 5.34 3.76 9.30
CA VAL A 54 4.68 5.07 9.45
C VAL A 54 4.76 5.91 8.17
N GLU A 55 5.74 5.65 7.29
CA GLU A 55 5.86 6.28 5.95
C GLU A 55 4.60 6.05 5.08
N PHE A 56 3.75 5.07 5.43
CA PHE A 56 2.54 4.70 4.68
C PHE A 56 1.24 5.25 5.27
N SER A 57 1.31 6.04 6.35
CA SER A 57 0.11 6.53 7.05
C SER A 57 -0.78 7.39 6.15
N GLU A 58 -0.16 8.25 5.33
CA GLU A 58 -0.85 9.13 4.40
C GLU A 58 -1.49 8.36 3.22
N PRO A 59 -0.77 7.47 2.50
CA PRO A 59 -1.39 6.53 1.55
C PRO A 59 -2.58 5.74 2.12
N LEU A 60 -2.50 5.27 3.37
CA LEU A 60 -3.62 4.61 4.03
C LEU A 60 -4.80 5.55 4.30
N GLY A 61 -4.53 6.82 4.60
CA GLY A 61 -5.55 7.86 4.77
C GLY A 61 -6.46 7.97 3.56
N TYR A 62 -5.88 8.08 2.36
CA TYR A 62 -6.62 8.16 1.09
C TYR A 62 -7.49 6.93 0.82
N MET A 63 -7.03 5.75 1.25
CA MET A 63 -7.74 4.49 1.03
C MET A 63 -8.74 4.14 2.13
N ARG A 64 -8.82 4.94 3.20
CA ARG A 64 -9.54 4.58 4.42
C ARG A 64 -11.01 4.24 4.17
N ASN A 65 -11.71 5.09 3.42
CA ASN A 65 -13.13 4.87 3.10
C ASN A 65 -13.34 3.63 2.23
N TYR A 66 -12.41 3.37 1.30
CA TYR A 66 -12.44 2.17 0.48
C TYR A 66 -12.24 0.91 1.32
N LEU A 67 -11.25 0.93 2.23
CA LEU A 67 -10.96 -0.18 3.13
C LEU A 67 -12.10 -0.40 4.14
N ALA A 68 -12.71 0.67 4.65
CA ALA A 68 -13.90 0.58 5.49
C ALA A 68 -15.08 -0.09 4.75
N GLY A 69 -15.29 0.22 3.47
CA GLY A 69 -16.30 -0.44 2.64
C GLY A 69 -16.05 -1.94 2.42
N LEU A 70 -14.78 -2.37 2.40
CA LEU A 70 -14.43 -3.79 2.24
C LEU A 70 -14.57 -4.59 3.54
N TYR A 71 -14.19 -4.00 4.67
CA TYR A 71 -14.09 -4.71 5.95
C TYR A 71 -15.22 -4.39 6.93
N GLY A 72 -16.07 -3.40 6.64
CA GLY A 72 -17.18 -2.99 7.50
C GLY A 72 -16.75 -2.22 8.75
N GLU A 73 -15.47 -1.89 8.88
CA GLU A 73 -14.88 -1.20 10.03
C GLU A 73 -13.79 -0.25 9.55
N SER A 74 -13.63 0.89 10.23
CA SER A 74 -12.56 1.83 9.91
C SER A 74 -11.21 1.23 10.31
N LEU A 75 -10.22 1.37 9.43
CA LEU A 75 -8.83 1.19 9.82
C LEU A 75 -8.44 2.22 10.89
N PRO A 76 -7.48 1.88 11.78
CA PRO A 76 -7.01 2.79 12.82
C PRO A 76 -6.46 4.09 12.23
N GLU A 77 -6.55 5.18 13.01
CA GLU A 77 -6.07 6.49 12.58
C GLU A 77 -4.58 6.56 12.31
N SER A 78 -3.81 5.79 13.07
CA SER A 78 -2.37 5.67 12.97
C SER A 78 -1.93 4.22 12.80
N ILE A 79 -0.75 4.05 12.21
CA ILE A 79 -0.07 2.76 12.14
C ILE A 79 0.65 2.51 13.46
N ASP A 80 0.23 1.47 14.18
CA ASP A 80 0.99 0.92 15.30
C ASP A 80 2.21 0.14 14.76
N ARG A 81 3.41 0.54 15.20
CA ARG A 81 4.68 -0.05 14.74
C ARG A 81 4.86 -1.48 15.22
N ASP A 82 4.27 -1.86 16.34
CA ASP A 82 4.40 -3.21 16.89
C ASP A 82 3.55 -4.21 16.08
N ASN A 83 2.51 -3.71 15.41
CA ASN A 83 1.59 -4.47 14.58
C ASN A 83 1.77 -4.21 13.08
N ALA A 84 2.87 -3.60 12.67
CA ALA A 84 3.12 -3.27 11.27
C ALA A 84 4.53 -3.62 10.79
N LEU A 85 4.62 -4.01 9.52
CA LEU A 85 5.90 -4.28 8.86
C LEU A 85 5.83 -3.78 7.43
N ALA A 86 6.70 -2.84 7.07
CA ALA A 86 6.86 -2.39 5.70
C ALA A 86 8.16 -2.92 5.11
N VAL A 87 8.13 -3.40 3.87
CA VAL A 87 9.32 -3.87 3.15
C VAL A 87 9.30 -3.48 1.68
N ARG A 88 10.48 -3.51 1.07
CA ARG A 88 10.65 -3.47 -0.39
C ARG A 88 11.71 -4.49 -0.81
N SER A 89 11.74 -4.85 -2.10
CA SER A 89 12.87 -5.61 -2.64
C SER A 89 14.15 -4.77 -2.58
N SER A 90 15.27 -5.38 -2.16
CA SER A 90 16.59 -4.74 -2.16
C SER A 90 17.28 -4.80 -3.53
N THR A 91 16.82 -5.67 -4.43
CA THR A 91 17.45 -5.93 -5.73
C THR A 91 16.86 -5.12 -6.88
N VAL A 92 15.84 -4.30 -6.61
CA VAL A 92 15.09 -3.55 -7.62
C VAL A 92 15.21 -2.07 -7.32
N HIS A 93 15.76 -1.32 -8.27
CA HIS A 93 15.89 0.13 -8.21
C HIS A 93 15.57 0.77 -9.57
N PRO A 94 14.72 1.82 -9.63
CA PRO A 94 13.93 2.40 -8.53
C PRO A 94 12.89 1.42 -7.96
N THR A 95 12.37 1.69 -6.76
CA THR A 95 11.44 0.78 -6.08
C THR A 95 10.16 0.64 -6.91
N MET A 96 9.77 -0.60 -7.24
CA MET A 96 8.54 -0.87 -8.01
C MET A 96 7.34 -1.18 -7.13
N ILE A 97 7.57 -1.86 -6.00
CA ILE A 97 6.52 -2.32 -5.10
C ILE A 97 7.01 -2.21 -3.66
N TYR A 98 6.20 -1.58 -2.83
CA TYR A 98 6.29 -1.68 -1.38
C TYR A 98 5.22 -2.64 -0.86
N PHE A 99 5.55 -3.39 0.19
CA PHE A 99 4.63 -4.28 0.88
C PHE A 99 4.45 -3.75 2.30
N LEU A 100 3.21 -3.60 2.74
CA LEU A 100 2.85 -3.21 4.09
C LEU A 100 1.96 -4.30 4.70
N PHE A 101 2.45 -4.89 5.78
CA PHE A 101 1.67 -5.73 6.66
C PHE A 101 1.08 -4.89 7.77
N LEU A 102 -0.21 -5.09 8.04
CA LEU A 102 -0.92 -4.60 9.20
C LEU A 102 -1.54 -5.82 9.90
N GLN A 103 -0.93 -6.27 10.99
CA GLN A 103 -1.43 -7.37 11.79
C GLN A 103 -2.70 -6.92 12.52
N ARG A 104 -3.78 -7.70 12.39
CA ARG A 104 -5.08 -7.39 12.98
C ARG A 104 -5.43 -8.31 14.13
N ASN A 105 -4.85 -9.51 14.15
CA ASN A 105 -5.04 -10.51 15.19
C ASN A 105 -3.83 -11.47 15.22
N ASP A 106 -3.88 -12.48 16.08
CA ASP A 106 -2.87 -13.53 16.24
C ASP A 106 -2.72 -14.44 15.01
N ARG A 107 -3.69 -14.46 14.10
CA ARG A 107 -3.67 -15.30 12.89
C ARG A 107 -3.14 -14.59 11.66
N GLY A 108 -3.15 -13.25 11.63
CA GLY A 108 -2.70 -12.46 10.49
C GLY A 108 -3.38 -11.10 10.42
N GLY A 109 -3.67 -10.66 9.20
CA GLY A 109 -4.22 -9.33 8.97
C GLY A 109 -4.23 -8.93 7.51
N LEU A 110 -3.92 -7.66 7.26
CA LEU A 110 -3.97 -7.05 5.95
C LEU A 110 -2.57 -6.92 5.35
N LEU A 111 -2.42 -7.32 4.10
CA LEU A 111 -1.23 -7.12 3.29
C LEU A 111 -1.58 -6.19 2.13
N ILE A 112 -0.90 -5.05 2.06
CA ILE A 112 -1.11 -4.02 1.07
C ILE A 112 0.14 -3.89 0.21
N LEU A 113 -0.03 -3.93 -1.10
CA LEU A 113 1.03 -3.69 -2.06
C LEU A 113 0.82 -2.33 -2.70
N PHE A 114 1.76 -1.43 -2.50
CA PHE A 114 1.80 -0.14 -3.17
C PHE A 114 2.70 -0.25 -4.40
N GLU A 115 2.10 -0.32 -5.58
CA GLU A 115 2.81 -0.31 -6.85
C GLU A 115 3.13 1.13 -7.25
N THR A 116 4.39 1.42 -7.53
CA THR A 116 4.85 2.74 -7.98
C THR A 116 4.72 2.88 -9.50
N GLU A 117 4.86 4.10 -10.00
CA GLU A 117 4.91 4.40 -11.44
C GLU A 117 6.07 3.71 -12.17
N TYR A 118 7.15 3.38 -11.45
CA TYR A 118 8.31 2.69 -12.01
C TYR A 118 8.06 1.21 -12.30
N SER A 119 6.97 0.65 -11.79
CA SER A 119 6.61 -0.74 -12.06
C SER A 119 6.16 -0.93 -13.51
N TRP A 120 6.94 -1.73 -14.24
CA TRP A 120 6.58 -2.29 -15.54
C TRP A 120 5.79 -3.60 -15.44
N TYR A 121 5.40 -4.03 -14.24
CA TYR A 121 4.64 -5.28 -14.07
C TYR A 121 3.18 -5.13 -14.51
N SER A 122 2.68 -6.15 -15.23
CA SER A 122 1.25 -6.28 -15.49
C SER A 122 0.51 -6.64 -14.19
N TYR A 123 -0.82 -6.44 -14.20
CA TYR A 123 -1.68 -6.82 -13.08
C TYR A 123 -1.52 -8.31 -12.73
N GLU A 124 -1.55 -9.17 -13.75
CA GLU A 124 -1.44 -10.62 -13.63
C GLU A 124 -0.06 -11.02 -13.13
N LYS A 125 1.00 -10.33 -13.59
CA LYS A 125 2.36 -10.62 -13.15
C LYS A 125 2.55 -10.33 -11.66
N ILE A 126 1.95 -9.25 -11.14
CA ILE A 126 1.96 -8.94 -9.72
C ILE A 126 1.25 -10.04 -8.94
N LEU A 127 0.01 -10.38 -9.32
CA LEU A 127 -0.76 -11.42 -8.65
C LEU A 127 -0.07 -12.78 -8.68
N HIS A 128 0.53 -13.16 -9.81
CA HIS A 128 1.27 -14.42 -9.93
C HIS A 128 2.52 -14.43 -9.04
N SER A 129 3.22 -13.31 -8.94
CA SER A 129 4.44 -13.18 -8.12
C SER A 129 4.15 -13.25 -6.62
N MET A 130 2.90 -13.01 -6.19
CA MET A 130 2.49 -13.17 -4.79
C MET A 130 2.73 -14.58 -4.26
N ARG A 131 2.66 -15.61 -5.11
CA ARG A 131 2.95 -16.99 -4.67
C ARG A 131 4.38 -17.14 -4.15
N ALA A 132 5.36 -16.57 -4.86
CA ALA A 132 6.75 -16.61 -4.45
C ALA A 132 6.99 -15.73 -3.22
N PHE A 133 6.41 -14.52 -3.20
CA PHE A 133 6.47 -13.63 -2.05
C PHE A 133 5.92 -14.29 -0.78
N ASN A 134 4.72 -14.87 -0.86
CA ASN A 134 4.06 -15.57 0.25
C ASN A 134 4.93 -16.68 0.84
N LYS A 135 5.54 -17.50 -0.03
CA LYS A 135 6.47 -18.56 0.38
C LYS A 135 7.69 -18.01 1.12
N ASN A 136 8.29 -16.94 0.61
CA ASN A 136 9.44 -16.31 1.25
C ASN A 136 9.05 -15.69 2.60
N ALA A 137 7.89 -15.02 2.66
CA ALA A 137 7.35 -14.44 3.89
C ALA A 137 6.84 -15.48 4.90
N GLY A 138 6.58 -16.72 4.49
CA GLY A 138 6.00 -17.75 5.37
C GLY A 138 4.52 -17.51 5.67
N ILE A 139 3.77 -16.95 4.71
CA ILE A 139 2.35 -16.62 4.85
C ILE A 139 1.52 -17.26 3.74
N LYS A 140 0.20 -17.26 3.92
CA LYS A 140 -0.78 -17.40 2.83
C LYS A 140 -1.50 -16.08 2.67
N SER A 141 -1.86 -15.72 1.44
CA SER A 141 -2.67 -14.54 1.18
C SER A 141 -3.74 -14.78 0.13
N LYS A 142 -4.85 -14.05 0.25
CA LYS A 142 -5.99 -14.06 -0.64
C LYS A 142 -6.22 -12.63 -1.12
N TYR A 143 -6.33 -12.45 -2.43
CA TYR A 143 -6.64 -11.16 -3.03
C TYR A 143 -8.07 -10.72 -2.66
N VAL A 144 -8.20 -9.46 -2.23
CA VAL A 144 -9.47 -8.88 -1.75
C VAL A 144 -9.91 -7.70 -2.62
N GLY A 145 -8.97 -6.89 -3.13
CA GLY A 145 -9.36 -5.75 -3.94
C GLY A 145 -8.21 -4.95 -4.55
N LEU A 146 -8.58 -4.02 -5.43
CA LEU A 146 -7.68 -3.08 -6.09
C LEU A 146 -8.19 -1.67 -5.82
N PHE A 147 -7.29 -0.80 -5.39
CA PHE A 147 -7.50 0.63 -5.36
C PHE A 147 -6.60 1.29 -6.40
N ILE A 148 -7.17 2.17 -7.22
CA ILE A 148 -6.43 2.96 -8.21
C ILE A 148 -6.50 4.42 -7.74
N PRO A 149 -5.37 5.02 -7.32
CA PRO A 149 -5.34 6.40 -6.82
C PRO A 149 -5.89 7.43 -7.83
N SER A 150 -5.85 7.14 -9.13
CA SER A 150 -6.37 8.00 -10.19
C SER A 150 -7.76 7.55 -10.69
N GLN A 151 -8.83 8.12 -10.10
CA GLN A 151 -10.04 8.58 -10.81
C GLN A 151 -11.10 9.25 -9.90
N ARG A 152 -11.03 9.10 -8.57
CA ARG A 152 -12.09 9.64 -7.67
C ARG A 152 -11.84 11.06 -7.13
N GLU A 153 -10.58 11.47 -6.97
CA GLU A 153 -10.26 12.83 -6.50
C GLU A 153 -10.47 13.90 -7.57
N LEU A 154 -10.24 13.55 -8.85
CA LEU A 154 -10.58 14.42 -9.98
C LEU A 154 -12.09 14.69 -10.10
N LEU A 155 -12.95 13.75 -9.68
CA LEU A 155 -14.41 13.94 -9.70
C LEU A 155 -14.93 14.70 -8.46
N MET A 156 -14.28 14.54 -7.30
CA MET A 156 -14.66 15.29 -6.10
C MET A 156 -14.22 16.77 -6.16
N GLU A 157 -13.09 17.11 -6.79
CA GLU A 157 -12.68 18.51 -6.96
C GLU A 157 -13.45 19.25 -8.07
N VAL A 158 -13.84 18.59 -9.16
CA VAL A 158 -14.70 19.20 -10.20
C VAL A 158 -16.08 19.56 -9.62
N SER A 159 -16.62 18.73 -8.71
CA SER A 159 -17.88 18.99 -8.02
C SER A 159 -17.83 20.22 -7.11
N PHE A 160 -16.68 20.49 -6.48
CA PHE A 160 -16.49 21.64 -5.60
C PHE A 160 -16.22 22.94 -6.37
N LEU A 161 -15.49 22.87 -7.49
CA LEU A 161 -15.20 24.04 -8.32
C LEU A 161 -16.41 24.52 -9.14
N GLU A 162 -17.36 23.64 -9.47
CA GLU A 162 -18.63 24.05 -10.12
C GLU A 162 -19.65 24.62 -9.11
N GLY A 163 -19.47 24.39 -7.80
CA GLY A 163 -20.35 24.89 -6.74
C GLY A 163 -20.01 26.30 -6.23
N GLU A 164 -18.79 26.80 -6.45
CA GLU A 164 -18.34 28.13 -6.02
C GLU A 164 -18.46 29.22 -7.09
N GLN A 165 -18.99 28.90 -8.30
CA GLN A 165 -19.22 29.90 -9.36
C GLN A 165 -20.66 30.43 -9.45
N THR A 166 -21.54 30.08 -8.50
CA THR A 166 -22.88 30.67 -8.42
C THR A 166 -23.12 31.26 -7.04
N THR A 167 -22.54 32.44 -6.77
CA THR A 167 -23.19 33.47 -5.94
C THR A 167 -22.62 34.85 -6.24
#